data_AF-A0A838BG00-F1
#
_entry.id   AF-A0A838BG00-F1
#
_cell.length_a   1.000
_cell.length_b   1.000
_cell.length_c   1.000
_cell.angle_alpha   90.00
_cell.angle_beta   90.00
_cell.angle_gamma   90.00
#
_symmetry.space_group_name_H-M   'P 1'
#
loop_
_entity.id
_entity.type
_entity.pdbx_description
1 polymer ?
#
loop_
_entity_poly.entity_id
_entity_poly.type
_entity_poly.pdbx_seq_one_letter_code
_entity_poly.pdbx_strand_id
1 'polypeptide(L)' 'MRSFHINSFGGPDSLIIKESEIPKPGRGEVLVRVRASSLNFRDLPI' A
#
# COMPACT_ATOMS: atom_id res chain seq x y z
N MET A 1 -9.93 -0.33 -5.61
CA MET A 1 -8.59 -0.95 -5.71
C MET A 1 -8.28 -1.72 -4.45
N ARG A 2 -7.40 -2.73 -4.53
CA ARG A 2 -6.87 -3.46 -3.36
C ARG A 2 -5.50 -2.90 -3.01
N SER A 3 -5.22 -2.75 -1.73
CA SER A 3 -3.93 -2.24 -1.23
C SER A 3 -3.55 -2.92 0.08
N PHE A 4 -2.25 -3.10 0.32
CA PHE A 4 -1.73 -3.59 1.60
C PHE A 4 -1.60 -2.43 2.60
N HIS A 5 -2.02 -2.65 3.84
CA HIS A 5 -1.99 -1.68 4.94
C HIS A 5 -1.34 -2.31 6.16
N ILE A 6 -0.53 -1.53 6.88
CA ILE A 6 0.01 -1.94 8.18
C ILE A 6 -1.05 -1.63 9.24
N ASN A 7 -1.60 -2.66 9.89
CA ASN A 7 -2.64 -2.49 10.91
C ASN A 7 -2.09 -2.33 12.34
N SER A 8 -0.86 -2.80 12.58
CA SER A 8 -0.15 -2.68 13.85
C SER A 8 1.37 -2.77 13.64
N PHE A 9 2.15 -2.27 14.58
CA PHE A 9 3.59 -2.54 14.63
C PHE A 9 3.84 -3.96 15.18
N GLY A 10 4.96 -4.58 14.82
CA GLY A 10 5.31 -5.94 15.23
C GLY A 10 5.65 -6.91 14.09
N GLY A 11 5.99 -6.40 12.90
CA GLY A 11 6.44 -7.22 11.77
C GLY A 11 5.39 -7.44 10.67
N PRO A 12 5.67 -8.36 9.72
CA PRO A 12 4.91 -8.47 8.46
C PRO A 12 3.50 -9.05 8.62
N ASP A 13 3.23 -9.78 9.72
CA ASP A 13 1.93 -10.39 9.99
C ASP A 13 0.81 -9.35 10.21
N SER A 14 1.17 -8.08 10.42
CA SER A 14 0.21 -6.98 10.55
C SER A 14 -0.29 -6.44 9.21
N LEU A 15 0.25 -6.93 8.09
CA LEU A 15 -0.17 -6.51 6.75
C LEU A 15 -1.55 -7.09 6.42
N ILE A 16 -2.51 -6.20 6.16
CA ILE A 16 -3.86 -6.56 5.73
C ILE A 16 -4.17 -5.99 4.36
N ILE A 17 -5.02 -6.68 3.60
CA ILE A 17 -5.55 -6.16 2.34
C ILE A 17 -6.82 -5.36 2.64
N LYS A 18 -6.87 -4.12 2.16
CA LYS A 18 -8.08 -3.30 2.17
C LYS A 18 -8.56 -3.02 0.76
N GLU A 19 -9.87 -2.98 0.61
CA GLU A 19 -10.53 -2.46 -0.58
C GLU A 19 -10.91 -0.99 -0.39
N SER A 20 -10.73 -0.20 -1.43
CA SER A 20 -11.06 1.22 -1.47
C SER A 20 -11.49 1.65 -2.87
N GLU A 21 -12.03 2.86 -3.03
CA GLU A 21 -12.26 3.43 -4.36
C GLU A 21 -10.94 3.73 -5.09
N ILE A 22 -11.00 3.83 -6.42
CA ILE A 22 -9.84 4.29 -7.21
C ILE A 22 -9.71 5.81 -7.00
N PRO A 23 -8.54 6.33 -6.54
CA PRO A 23 -8.38 7.75 -6.30
C PRO A 23 -8.41 8.55 -7.61
N LYS A 24 -8.97 9.77 -7.56
CA LYS A 24 -8.94 10.71 -8.69
C LYS A 24 -7.74 11.66 -8.51
N PRO A 25 -6.80 11.72 -9.48
CA PRO A 25 -5.65 12.61 -9.37
C PRO A 25 -6.08 14.08 -9.47
N GLY A 26 -5.46 14.94 -8.66
CA GLY A 26 -5.57 16.38 -8.72
C GLY A 26 -4.65 17.02 -9.77
N ARG A 27 -4.56 18.35 -9.75
CA ARG A 27 -3.70 19.10 -10.68
C ARG A 27 -2.22 18.78 -10.40
N GLY A 28 -1.54 18.22 -11.41
CA GLY A 28 -0.13 17.85 -11.33
C GLY A 28 0.14 16.44 -10.80
N GLU A 29 -0.91 15.69 -10.45
CA GLU A 29 -0.79 14.30 -10.00
C GLU A 29 -1.02 13.31 -11.15
N VAL A 30 -0.48 12.10 -11.00
CA VAL A 30 -0.64 11.01 -11.97
C VAL A 30 -1.20 9.78 -11.28
N LEU A 31 -2.25 9.20 -11.86
CA LEU A 31 -2.77 7.90 -11.42
C LEU A 31 -1.95 6.76 -12.05
N VAL A 32 -1.32 5.94 -11.20
CA VAL A 32 -0.50 4.81 -11.64
C VAL A 32 -1.20 3.49 -11.32
N ARG A 33 -1.32 2.62 -12.31
CA ARG A 33 -1.77 1.23 -12.10
C ARG A 33 -0.57 0.34 -11.77
N VAL A 34 -0.36 0.08 -10.48
CA VAL A 34 0.70 -0.82 -10.00
C VAL A 34 0.49 -2.25 -10.52
N ARG A 35 1.48 -2.79 -11.23
CA ARG A 35 1.47 -4.19 -11.74
C ARG A 35 2.28 -5.14 -10.86
N ALA A 36 3.31 -4.63 -10.22
CA ALA A 36 4.19 -5.35 -9.29
C ALA A 36 4.79 -4.36 -8.29
N SER A 37 5.14 -4.86 -7.10
CA SER A 37 5.89 -4.16 -6.06
C SER A 37 6.74 -5.19 -5.32
N SER A 38 7.86 -4.77 -4.73
CA SER A 38 8.67 -5.59 -3.85
C SER A 38 8.55 -5.12 -2.41
N LEU A 39 8.94 -5.98 -1.47
CA LEU A 39 9.19 -5.60 -0.08
C LEU A 39 10.69 -5.37 0.13
N ASN A 40 11.01 -4.37 0.92
CA ASN A 40 12.34 -4.01 1.39
C ASN A 40 12.40 -4.19 2.90
N PHE A 41 13.62 -4.26 3.45
CA PHE A 41 13.81 -4.36 4.90
C PHE A 41 13.14 -3.20 5.67
N ARG A 42 13.11 -1.99 5.08
CA ARG A 42 12.47 -0.81 5.68
C ARG A 42 10.95 -0.90 5.77
N ASP A 43 10.33 -1.80 5.02
CA ASP A 43 8.88 -1.98 5.05
C ASP A 43 8.42 -2.78 6.28
N LEU A 44 9.36 -3.41 7.01
CA LEU A 44 9.08 -4.14 8.24
C LEU A 44 8.81 -3.15 9.39
N PRO A 45 7.61 -3.14 9.99
CA PRO A 45 7.27 -2.28 11.11
C PRO A 45 7.75 -2.93 12.42
N ILE A 46 9.05 -3.19 12.52
CA ILE A 46 9.74 -3.76 13.69
C ILE A 46 10.13 -2.68 14.70
#